data_AF-A0A9E1RKT3-F1
#
_entry.id   AF-A0A9E1RKT3-F1
#
_cell.length_a   1.000
_cell.length_b   1.000
_cell.length_c   1.000
_cell.angle_alpha   90.00
_cell.angle_beta   90.00
_cell.angle_gamma   90.00
#
_symmetry.space_group_name_H-M   'P 1'
#
loop_
_entity.id
_entity.type
_entity.pdbx_description
1 polymer ?
#
loop_
_entity_poly.entity_id
_entity_poly.type
_entity_poly.pdbx_seq_one_letter_code
_entity_poly.pdbx_strand_id
1 'polypeptide(L)'
;DEIDDVTKLKIETRVNGETRQSSYIRNLIFDIPNLISTISKTMTFETADIIATGTPAGVGIGSNPPVYLKSGDKIEVEIEKIGILRNKIA
;
A
#
# COMPACT_ATOMS: atom_id res chain seq x y z
N ASP A 1 9.56 -5.05 16.69
CA ASP A 1 10.88 -5.58 17.08
C ASP A 1 11.65 -6.08 15.86
N GLU A 2 11.02 -6.79 14.93
CA GLU A 2 11.65 -7.25 13.67
C GLU A 2 12.04 -6.13 12.69
N ILE A 3 11.41 -4.96 12.80
CA ILE A 3 11.65 -3.80 11.96
C ILE A 3 11.95 -2.59 12.86
N ASP A 4 13.20 -2.14 12.83
CA ASP A 4 13.65 -1.00 13.65
C ASP A 4 12.97 0.31 13.27
N ASP A 5 12.79 0.54 11.96
CA ASP A 5 12.28 1.78 11.41
C ASP A 5 11.43 1.50 10.17
N VAL A 6 10.11 1.51 10.37
CA VAL A 6 9.12 1.25 9.31
C VAL A 6 9.16 2.31 8.21
N THR A 7 9.62 3.52 8.49
CA THR A 7 9.63 4.64 7.53
C THR A 7 10.62 4.43 6.39
N LYS A 8 11.62 3.56 6.62
CA LYS A 8 12.62 3.17 5.63
C LYS A 8 12.17 2.07 4.68
N LEU A 9 11.07 1.38 4.98
CA LEU A 9 10.60 0.29 4.12
C LEU A 9 10.08 0.85 2.79
N LYS A 10 10.44 0.16 1.72
CA LYS A 10 9.86 0.38 0.39
C LYS A 10 8.59 -0.45 0.21
N ILE A 11 7.60 0.15 -0.46
CA ILE A 11 6.40 -0.52 -0.97
C ILE A 11 6.41 -0.47 -2.49
N GLU A 12 6.10 -1.59 -3.13
CA GLU A 12 6.06 -1.69 -4.58
C GLU A 12 4.90 -2.55 -5.07
N THR A 13 4.22 -2.10 -6.12
CA THR A 13 3.15 -2.85 -6.80
C THR A 13 3.56 -3.14 -8.23
N ARG A 14 3.47 -4.40 -8.66
CA ARG A 14 3.72 -4.86 -10.02
C ARG A 14 2.47 -5.49 -10.62
N VAL A 15 2.23 -5.24 -11.90
CA VAL A 15 1.20 -5.90 -12.70
C VAL A 15 1.88 -6.62 -13.85
N ASN A 16 1.77 -7.95 -13.91
CA ASN A 16 2.46 -8.80 -14.89
C ASN A 16 3.99 -8.57 -14.93
N GLY A 17 4.58 -8.28 -13.77
CA GLY A 17 6.01 -7.98 -13.62
C GLY A 17 6.41 -6.53 -13.89
N GLU A 18 5.50 -5.70 -14.42
CA GLU A 18 5.74 -4.27 -14.65
C GLU A 18 5.44 -3.48 -13.37
N THR A 19 6.43 -2.74 -12.84
CA THR A 19 6.24 -1.87 -11.68
C THR A 19 5.27 -0.73 -12.01
N ARG A 20 4.16 -0.68 -11.28
CA ARG A 20 3.12 0.36 -11.39
C ARG A 20 3.21 1.39 -10.29
N GLN A 21 3.57 0.98 -9.08
CA GLN A 21 3.71 1.87 -7.93
C GLN A 21 5.02 1.55 -7.22
N SER A 22 5.75 2.58 -6.77
CA SER A 22 7.00 2.41 -6.03
C SER A 22 7.23 3.62 -5.14
N SER A 23 7.32 3.41 -3.82
CA SER A 23 7.51 4.49 -2.84
C SER A 23 8.09 3.95 -1.53
N TYR A 24 8.38 4.85 -0.60
CA TYR A 24 8.74 4.51 0.77
C TYR A 24 7.61 4.89 1.75
N ILE A 25 7.53 4.19 2.88
CA ILE A 25 6.53 4.47 3.93
C ILE A 25 6.69 5.90 4.49
N ARG A 26 7.91 6.45 4.56
CA ARG A 26 8.16 7.85 4.93
C ARG A 26 7.44 8.89 4.06
N ASN A 27 6.95 8.52 2.88
CA ASN A 27 6.24 9.44 1.99
C ASN A 27 4.73 9.54 2.28
N LEU A 28 4.23 8.86 3.32
CA LEU A 28 2.88 9.09 3.82
C LEU A 28 2.72 10.56 4.23
N ILE A 29 1.67 11.22 3.74
CA ILE A 29 1.36 12.62 4.12
C ILE A 29 1.02 12.70 5.62
N PHE A 30 0.25 11.73 6.11
CA PHE A 30 -0.01 11.51 7.52
C PHE A 30 0.61 10.18 7.92
N ASP A 31 1.60 10.20 8.81
CA ASP A 31 2.25 8.97 9.29
C ASP A 31 1.30 8.09 10.13
N ILE A 32 1.75 6.88 10.44
CA ILE A 32 0.94 5.89 11.17
C ILE A 32 0.45 6.43 12.52
N PRO A 33 1.29 7.06 13.38
CA PRO A 33 0.81 7.69 14.61
C PRO A 33 -0.27 8.75 14.37
N ASN A 34 -0.12 9.61 13.36
CA ASN A 34 -1.11 10.64 13.04
C ASN A 34 -2.44 10.04 12.55
N LEU A 35 -2.40 8.97 11.75
CA LEU A 35 -3.60 8.26 11.31
C LEU A 35 -4.38 7.67 12.49
N ILE A 36 -3.69 6.94 13.38
CA ILE A 36 -4.30 6.34 14.58
C ILE A 36 -4.93 7.44 15.46
N SER A 37 -4.17 8.49 15.77
CA SER A 37 -4.64 9.61 16.60
C SER A 37 -5.82 10.37 16.00
N THR A 38 -5.86 10.50 14.67
CA THR A 38 -6.94 11.22 14.00
C THR A 38 -8.22 10.42 14.01
N ILE A 39 -8.15 9.14 13.64
CA ILE A 39 -9.31 8.25 13.57
C ILE A 39 -9.89 8.00 14.97
N SER A 40 -9.04 7.84 15.99
CA SER A 40 -9.48 7.58 17.38
C SER A 40 -10.27 8.73 18.01
N LYS A 41 -10.22 9.94 17.43
CA LYS A 41 -11.04 11.08 17.90
C LYS A 41 -12.51 10.95 17.48
N THR A 42 -12.78 10.14 16.47
CA THR A 42 -14.11 10.00 15.86
C THR A 42 -14.76 8.64 16.13
N MET A 43 -13.96 7.59 16.35
CA MET A 43 -14.46 6.26 16.66
C MET A 43 -13.53 5.52 17.61
N THR A 44 -14.07 4.57 18.36
CA THR A 44 -13.29 3.63 19.16
C THR A 44 -12.72 2.55 18.24
N PHE A 45 -11.44 2.22 18.41
CA PHE A 45 -10.86 1.05 17.77
C PHE A 45 -11.19 -0.21 18.56
N GLU A 46 -11.53 -1.27 17.84
CA GLU A 46 -11.57 -2.61 18.37
C GLU A 46 -10.22 -3.32 18.16
N THR A 47 -9.93 -4.28 19.03
CA THR A 47 -8.72 -5.09 18.84
C THR A 47 -8.80 -5.84 17.51
N ALA A 48 -7.70 -5.81 16.76
CA ALA A 48 -7.57 -6.38 15.41
C ALA A 48 -8.23 -5.57 14.27
N ASP A 49 -8.65 -4.33 14.53
CA ASP A 49 -9.01 -3.40 13.45
C ASP A 49 -7.85 -3.19 12.46
N ILE A 50 -8.20 -3.08 11.17
CA ILE A 50 -7.25 -2.91 10.06
C ILE A 50 -7.42 -1.53 9.45
N ILE A 51 -6.33 -0.76 9.39
CA ILE A 51 -6.29 0.54 8.71
C ILE A 51 -5.53 0.39 7.38
N ALA A 52 -6.21 0.62 6.26
CA ALA A 52 -5.54 0.82 4.97
C ALA A 52 -5.00 2.26 4.92
N THR A 53 -3.69 2.42 5.13
CA THR A 53 -3.04 3.74 5.36
C THR A 53 -2.90 4.61 4.11
N GLY A 54 -3.47 4.20 2.98
CA GLY A 54 -3.36 4.88 1.69
C GLY A 54 -2.42 4.19 0.72
N THR A 55 -2.20 4.82 -0.43
CA THR A 55 -1.42 4.26 -1.55
C THR A 55 -0.54 5.34 -2.18
N PRO A 56 0.67 5.00 -2.67
CA PRO A 56 1.49 5.92 -3.44
C PRO A 56 0.94 6.14 -4.86
N ALA A 57 1.56 7.10 -5.57
CA ALA A 57 1.31 7.37 -6.98
C ALA A 57 1.52 6.13 -7.88
N GLY A 58 0.90 6.14 -9.06
CA GLY A 58 0.98 5.04 -10.02
C GLY A 58 -0.27 4.14 -10.08
N VAL A 59 -1.37 4.57 -9.45
CA VAL A 59 -2.69 3.96 -9.65
C VAL A 59 -3.12 4.10 -11.11
N GLY A 60 -3.82 3.09 -11.62
CA GLY A 60 -4.18 2.98 -13.04
C GLY A 60 -4.93 4.18 -13.62
N ILE A 61 -5.82 4.79 -12.82
CA ILE A 61 -6.58 5.98 -13.22
C ILE A 61 -5.70 7.22 -13.44
N GLY A 62 -4.51 7.28 -12.86
CA GLY A 62 -3.56 8.37 -13.02
C GLY A 62 -2.69 8.27 -14.28
N SER A 63 -2.82 7.20 -15.06
CA SER A 63 -2.11 7.02 -16.33
C SER A 63 -2.83 7.77 -17.46
N ASN A 64 -2.10 8.11 -18.53
CA ASN A 64 -2.68 8.69 -19.75
C ASN A 64 -2.27 7.88 -20.99
N PRO A 65 -3.16 7.02 -21.53
CA PRO A 65 -4.55 6.79 -21.11
C PRO A 65 -4.65 6.03 -19.77
N PRO A 66 -5.80 6.09 -19.06
CA PRO A 66 -6.03 5.27 -17.87
C PRO A 66 -5.88 3.78 -18.17
N VAL A 67 -5.24 3.05 -17.26
CA VAL A 67 -5.01 1.61 -17.40
C VAL A 67 -5.66 0.88 -16.23
N TYR A 68 -6.68 0.07 -16.52
CA TYR A 68 -7.35 -0.76 -15.54
C TYR A 68 -6.89 -2.22 -15.63
N LEU A 69 -7.08 -2.94 -14.53
CA LEU A 69 -6.84 -4.38 -14.47
C LEU A 69 -7.80 -5.12 -15.41
N LYS A 70 -7.31 -6.23 -15.96
CA LYS A 70 -8.05 -7.13 -16.85
C LYS A 70 -8.02 -8.54 -16.29
N SER A 71 -9.01 -9.36 -16.68
CA SER A 71 -9.00 -10.79 -16.39
C SER A 71 -7.68 -11.41 -16.87
N GLY A 72 -7.06 -12.22 -16.01
CA GLY A 72 -5.75 -12.81 -16.24
C GLY A 72 -4.58 -12.04 -15.65
N ASP A 73 -4.73 -10.75 -15.31
CA ASP A 73 -3.63 -9.94 -14.75
C ASP A 73 -3.14 -10.51 -13.42
N LYS A 74 -1.81 -10.57 -13.26
CA LYS A 74 -1.16 -10.96 -12.02
C LYS A 74 -0.66 -9.71 -11.30
N ILE A 75 -1.14 -9.50 -10.07
CA ILE A 75 -0.77 -8.37 -9.22
C ILE A 75 0.13 -8.89 -8.12
N GLU A 76 1.23 -8.18 -7.87
CA GLU A 76 2.13 -8.42 -6.76
C GLU A 76 2.31 -7.12 -5.98
N VAL A 77 1.96 -7.11 -4.70
CA VAL A 77 2.21 -5.99 -3.79
C VAL A 77 3.24 -6.44 -2.78
N GLU A 78 4.33 -5.71 -2.65
CA GLU A 78 5.45 -6.04 -1.78
C GLU A 78 5.75 -4.89 -0.83
N ILE A 79 5.98 -5.23 0.45
CA ILE A 79 6.64 -4.33 1.40
C ILE A 79 7.89 -5.04 1.88
N GLU A 80 9.02 -4.34 1.79
CA GLU A 80 10.31 -4.85 2.25
C GLU A 80 10.22 -5.37 3.69
N LYS A 81 10.86 -6.52 3.94
CA LYS A 81 10.87 -7.22 5.24
C LYS A 81 9.53 -7.74 5.76
N ILE A 82 8.40 -7.43 5.10
CA ILE A 82 7.07 -7.95 5.47
C ILE A 82 6.70 -9.12 4.55
N GLY A 83 6.74 -8.92 3.23
CA GLY A 83 6.46 -9.98 2.26
C GLY A 83 5.78 -9.50 0.99
N ILE A 84 5.37 -10.47 0.17
CA ILE A 84 4.72 -10.24 -1.12
C ILE A 84 3.32 -10.88 -1.11
N LEU A 85 2.30 -10.06 -1.36
CA LEU A 85 0.95 -10.52 -1.64
C LEU A 85 0.76 -10.65 -3.16
N ARG A 86 0.43 -11.86 -3.64
CA ARG A 86 0.15 -12.12 -5.06
C ARG A 86 -1.30 -12.53 -5.29
N ASN A 87 -1.96 -11.88 -6.25
CA ASN A 87 -3.31 -12.21 -6.67
C ASN A 87 -3.41 -12.26 -8.20
N LYS A 88 -4.28 -13.11 -8.72
CA LYS A 88 -4.63 -13.14 -10.15
C LYS A 88 -6.06 -12.66 -10.31
N ILE A 89 -6.31 -11.76 -11.25
CA ILE A 89 -7.65 -11.29 -11.59
C ILE A 89 -8.36 -12.36 -12.41
N ALA A 90 -9.59 -12.68 -12.03
CA ALA A 90 -10.47 -13.65 -12.70
C ALA A 90 -11.61 -12.91 -13.40
#